data_AF-A0A496ZKD8-F1
#
_entry.id   AF-A0A496ZKD8-F1
#
_cell.length_a   1.000
_cell.length_b   1.000
_cell.length_c   1.000
_cell.angle_alpha   90.00
_cell.angle_beta   90.00
_cell.angle_gamma   90.00
#
_symmetry.space_group_name_H-M   'P 1'
#
loop_
_entity.id
_entity.type
_entity.pdbx_description
1 polymer ?
#
loop_
_entity_poly.entity_id
_entity_poly.type
_entity_poly.pdbx_seq_one_letter_code
_entity_poly.pdbx_strand_id
1 'polypeptide(L)'
;MNSAILTISGIKCDNPECNYRHDEVALNEYGEWLDRPCPDCGENLLTEADYNTVKIMVAMTQVANETAPANNVDEPIVEATLDMNGSGSIEVIDMKIKD
;
A
#
# COMPACT_ATOMS: atom_id res chain seq x y z
N MET A 1 -15.27 -17.40 -6.39
CA MET A 1 -14.32 -17.68 -5.29
C MET A 1 -13.67 -16.35 -4.99
N ASN A 2 -14.02 -15.70 -3.88
CA ASN A 2 -13.40 -14.45 -3.50
C ASN A 2 -12.39 -14.73 -2.39
N SER A 3 -11.17 -15.04 -2.83
CA SER A 3 -10.01 -15.10 -1.95
C SER A 3 -9.73 -13.69 -1.37
N ALA A 4 -8.96 -13.58 -0.29
CA ALA A 4 -8.69 -12.34 0.44
C ALA A 4 -8.50 -11.13 -0.49
N ILE A 5 -9.35 -10.12 -0.31
CA ILE A 5 -9.34 -8.89 -1.07
C ILE A 5 -8.36 -7.94 -0.38
N LEU A 6 -7.17 -7.78 -0.96
CA LEU A 6 -6.24 -6.71 -0.59
C LEU A 6 -6.44 -5.55 -1.56
N THR A 7 -6.90 -4.43 -1.05
CA THR A 7 -6.95 -3.15 -1.77
C THR A 7 -5.96 -2.21 -1.11
N ILE A 8 -5.03 -1.70 -1.91
CA ILE A 8 -4.04 -0.70 -1.49
C ILE A 8 -4.26 0.54 -2.36
N SER A 9 -4.28 1.71 -1.73
CA SER A 9 -4.29 2.99 -2.41
C SER A 9 -3.53 4.03 -1.62
N GLY A 10 -3.18 5.12 -2.29
CA GLY A 10 -2.57 6.29 -1.69
C GLY A 10 -1.07 6.36 -1.89
N ILE A 11 -0.54 7.58 -2.00
CA ILE A 11 0.89 7.89 -2.05
C ILE A 11 1.12 9.12 -1.19
N LYS A 12 2.29 9.22 -0.55
CA LYS A 12 2.71 10.40 0.21
C LYS A 12 4.17 10.73 -0.09
N CYS A 13 4.60 11.93 0.29
CA CYS A 13 6.02 12.27 0.23
C CYS A 13 6.80 11.59 1.37
N ASP A 14 8.00 11.11 1.06
CA ASP A 14 8.90 10.50 2.05
C ASP A 14 9.57 11.53 2.97
N ASN A 15 9.54 12.82 2.61
CA ASN A 15 10.09 13.89 3.43
C ASN A 15 9.16 14.18 4.64
N PRO A 16 9.62 13.99 5.88
CA PRO A 16 8.79 14.19 7.08
C PRO A 16 8.35 15.65 7.31
N GLU A 17 9.02 16.60 6.67
CA GLU A 17 8.65 18.03 6.70
C GLU A 17 7.69 18.41 5.56
N CYS A 18 7.30 17.46 4.71
CA CYS A 18 6.37 17.65 3.61
C CYS A 18 5.06 16.87 3.85
N ASN A 19 3.93 17.54 3.73
CA ASN A 19 2.60 16.94 3.96
C ASN A 19 1.88 16.52 2.67
N TYR A 20 2.60 16.44 1.55
CA TYR A 20 1.99 16.03 0.29
C TYR A 20 1.50 14.58 0.37
N ARG A 21 0.24 14.38 -0.02
CA ARG A 21 -0.40 13.07 -0.13
C ARG A 21 -1.45 13.06 -1.24
N HIS A 22 -1.63 11.90 -1.85
CA HIS A 22 -2.64 11.62 -2.85
C HIS A 22 -3.28 10.26 -2.56
N ASP A 23 -4.38 10.23 -1.82
CA ASP A 23 -4.96 9.01 -1.24
C ASP A 23 -5.64 8.08 -2.25
N GLU A 24 -5.97 8.60 -3.43
CA GLU A 24 -6.73 7.88 -4.45
C GLU A 24 -5.86 7.15 -5.48
N VAL A 25 -4.51 7.24 -5.39
CA VAL A 25 -3.63 6.52 -6.32
C VAL A 25 -3.83 5.02 -6.15
N ALA A 26 -4.26 4.33 -7.19
CA ALA A 26 -4.51 2.90 -7.12
C ALA A 26 -3.21 2.10 -7.22
N LEU A 27 -3.17 0.92 -6.62
CA LEU A 27 -2.00 0.03 -6.62
C LEU A 27 -1.43 -0.26 -8.03
N ASN A 28 -2.28 -0.38 -9.04
CA ASN A 28 -1.85 -0.64 -10.42
C ASN A 28 -1.15 0.57 -11.07
N GLU A 29 -1.30 1.77 -10.50
CA GLU A 29 -0.65 3.00 -10.95
C GLU A 29 0.70 3.20 -10.28
N TYR A 30 1.01 2.51 -9.17
CA TYR A 30 2.23 2.76 -8.37
C TYR A 30 3.52 2.75 -9.20
N GLY A 31 3.62 1.90 -10.22
CA GLY A 31 4.79 1.87 -11.10
C GLY A 31 5.04 3.19 -11.84
N GLU A 32 4.01 3.99 -12.10
CA GLU A 32 4.15 5.32 -12.71
C GLU A 32 4.66 6.38 -11.73
N TRP A 33 4.52 6.13 -10.43
CA TRP A 33 4.92 7.03 -9.35
C TRP A 33 6.30 6.73 -8.78
N LEU A 34 6.93 5.64 -9.24
CA LEU A 34 8.29 5.28 -8.87
C LEU A 34 9.26 6.42 -9.17
N ASP A 35 9.97 6.88 -8.14
CA ASP A 35 10.90 8.01 -8.16
C ASP A 35 10.30 9.31 -8.75
N ARG A 36 8.97 9.46 -8.75
CA ARG A 36 8.35 10.74 -9.10
C ARG A 36 8.71 11.78 -8.02
N PRO A 37 9.16 12.98 -8.43
CA PRO A 37 9.42 14.04 -7.48
C PRO A 37 8.10 14.58 -6.93
N CYS A 38 8.09 14.86 -5.64
CA CYS A 38 7.03 15.52 -4.93
C CYS A 38 6.82 16.93 -5.52
N PRO A 39 5.58 17.33 -5.86
CA PRO A 39 5.33 18.65 -6.42
C PRO A 39 5.62 19.80 -5.45
N ASP A 40 5.63 19.52 -4.14
CA ASP A 40 5.80 20.55 -3.11
C ASP A 40 7.28 20.74 -2.72
N CYS A 41 8.08 19.68 -2.65
CA CYS A 41 9.48 19.75 -2.19
C CYS A 41 10.52 19.07 -3.09
N GLY A 42 10.10 18.34 -4.13
CA GLY A 42 10.99 17.67 -5.09
C GLY A 42 11.59 16.34 -4.63
N GLU A 43 11.41 15.95 -3.37
CA GLU A 43 11.82 14.63 -2.85
C GLU A 43 10.95 13.51 -3.41
N ASN A 44 11.38 12.25 -3.27
CA ASN A 44 10.64 11.12 -3.83
C ASN A 44 9.27 10.90 -3.16
N LEU A 45 8.30 10.47 -3.97
CA LEU A 45 6.97 10.05 -3.54
C LEU A 45 6.82 8.54 -3.34
N LEU A 46 7.65 7.75 -4.03
CA LEU A 46 7.67 6.29 -3.90
C LEU A 46 9.05 5.79 -4.33
N THR A 47 9.84 5.30 -3.40
CA THR A 47 11.14 4.70 -3.72
C THR A 47 10.99 3.29 -4.26
N GLU A 48 12.05 2.79 -4.91
CA GLU A 48 12.12 1.39 -5.33
C GLU A 48 12.01 0.41 -4.15
N ALA A 49 12.57 0.75 -2.99
CA ALA A 49 12.50 -0.11 -1.79
C ALA A 49 11.05 -0.28 -1.33
N ASP A 50 10.33 0.82 -1.25
CA ASP A 50 8.93 0.86 -0.86
C ASP A 50 8.04 0.13 -1.88
N TYR A 51 8.25 0.40 -3.17
CA TYR A 51 7.51 -0.29 -4.23
C TYR A 51 7.75 -1.81 -4.21
N ASN A 52 8.98 -2.25 -3.93
CA ASN A 52 9.29 -3.67 -3.76
C ASN A 52 8.58 -4.29 -2.56
N THR A 53 8.52 -3.59 -1.43
CA THR A 53 7.77 -4.04 -0.26
C THR A 53 6.29 -4.24 -0.57
N VAL A 54 5.65 -3.29 -1.26
CA VAL A 54 4.24 -3.40 -1.69
C VAL A 54 4.02 -4.61 -2.60
N LYS A 55 4.91 -4.84 -3.58
CA LYS A 55 4.84 -6.03 -4.45
C LYS A 55 4.93 -7.34 -3.67
N ILE A 56 5.77 -7.40 -2.63
CA ILE A 56 5.88 -8.58 -1.77
C ILE A 56 4.57 -8.82 -1.01
N MET A 57 3.93 -7.78 -0.47
CA MET A 57 2.64 -7.90 0.22
C MET A 57 1.53 -8.44 -0.71
N VAL A 58 1.49 -7.94 -1.95
CA VAL A 58 0.55 -8.42 -2.97
C VAL A 58 0.81 -9.88 -3.32
N ALA A 59 2.06 -10.27 -3.50
CA ALA A 59 2.44 -11.66 -3.78
C ALA A 59 2.07 -12.59 -2.63
N MET A 60 2.30 -12.19 -1.38
CA MET A 60 1.90 -12.97 -0.20
C MET A 60 0.37 -13.17 -0.15
N THR A 61 -0.40 -12.15 -0.51
CA THR A 61 -1.86 -12.24 -0.59
C THR A 61 -2.30 -13.24 -1.65
N GLN A 62 -1.65 -13.25 -2.82
CA GLN A 62 -1.93 -14.23 -3.88
C GLN A 62 -1.66 -15.67 -3.41
N VAL A 63 -0.53 -15.90 -2.72
CA VAL A 63 -0.20 -17.23 -2.15
C VAL A 63 -1.21 -17.65 -1.07
N ALA A 64 -1.60 -16.73 -0.18
CA ALA A 64 -2.63 -17.00 0.82
C ALA A 64 -3.97 -17.36 0.15
N ASN A 65 -4.28 -16.71 -0.97
CA ASN A 65 -5.50 -16.90 -1.72
C ASN A 65 -5.59 -18.24 -2.46
N GLU A 66 -4.46 -18.83 -2.85
CA GLU A 66 -4.37 -20.16 -3.45
C GLU A 66 -4.54 -21.29 -2.42
N THR A 67 -4.19 -21.02 -1.16
CA THR A 67 -4.14 -22.03 -0.08
C THR A 67 -5.32 -21.94 0.89
N ALA A 68 -6.02 -20.80 0.92
CA ALA A 68 -7.20 -20.62 1.74
C ALA A 68 -8.40 -21.43 1.22
N PRO A 69 -9.21 -22.04 2.10
CA PRO A 69 -10.51 -22.55 1.70
C PRO A 69 -11.33 -21.42 1.07
N ALA A 70 -12.12 -21.75 0.05
CA ALA A 70 -12.98 -20.78 -0.62
C ALA A 70 -13.98 -20.19 0.38
N ASN A 71 -13.67 -19.02 0.90
CA ASN A 71 -14.53 -18.23 1.76
C ASN A 71 -15.13 -17.11 0.89
N ASN A 72 -16.40 -16.75 1.10
CA ASN A 72 -16.95 -15.54 0.47
C ASN A 72 -16.64 -14.37 1.39
N VAL A 73 -15.48 -13.73 1.18
CA VAL A 73 -15.20 -12.44 1.79
C VAL A 73 -15.76 -11.39 0.84
N ASP A 74 -17.02 -11.01 1.07
CA ASP A 74 -17.71 -10.00 0.25
C ASP A 74 -17.30 -8.57 0.66
N GLU A 75 -16.77 -8.40 1.88
CA GLU A 75 -16.34 -7.10 2.41
C GLU A 75 -14.99 -7.21 3.15
N PRO A 76 -14.15 -6.15 3.11
CA PRO A 76 -12.88 -6.12 3.84
C PRO A 76 -13.13 -6.19 5.35
N ILE A 77 -12.53 -7.18 6.02
CA ILE A 77 -12.62 -7.39 7.47
C ILE A 77 -11.58 -6.58 8.27
N VAL A 78 -10.57 -6.02 7.60
CA VAL A 78 -9.54 -5.16 8.18
C VAL A 78 -9.36 -3.94 7.30
N GLU A 79 -9.29 -2.77 7.93
CA GLU A 79 -8.84 -1.53 7.32
C GLU A 79 -7.62 -1.04 8.10
N ALA A 80 -6.52 -0.75 7.41
CA ALA A 80 -5.28 -0.29 8.03
C ALA A 80 -4.68 0.88 7.26
N THR A 81 -4.10 1.82 8.00
CA THR A 81 -3.24 2.88 7.45
C THR A 81 -1.80 2.48 7.70
N LEU A 82 -1.04 2.37 6.62
CA LEU A 82 0.38 2.03 6.65
C LEU A 82 1.19 3.26 6.28
N ASP A 83 2.30 3.45 6.98
CA ASP A 83 3.30 4.45 6.66
C ASP A 83 4.57 3.74 6.17
N MET A 84 5.11 4.25 5.07
CA MET A 84 6.39 3.88 4.52
C MET A 84 7.17 5.17 4.24
N ASN A 85 8.48 5.13 4.48
CA ASN A 85 9.36 6.30 4.51
C ASN A 85 10.48 6.24 3.47
N GLY A 86 10.32 5.44 2.42
CA GLY A 86 11.30 5.23 1.38
C GLY A 86 12.36 4.15 1.68
N SER A 87 12.42 3.60 2.90
CA SER A 87 13.40 2.56 3.27
C SER A 87 12.95 1.12 2.99
N GLY A 88 11.71 0.92 2.55
CA GLY A 88 11.05 -0.38 2.48
C GLY A 88 10.44 -0.86 3.80
N SER A 89 10.58 -0.08 4.88
CA SER A 89 9.99 -0.38 6.19
C SER A 89 8.52 0.02 6.24
N ILE A 90 7.70 -0.77 6.95
CA ILE A 90 6.29 -0.50 7.16
C ILE A 90 6.05 -0.20 8.64
N GLU A 91 5.39 0.93 8.91
CA GLU A 91 4.80 1.25 10.20
C GLU A 91 3.26 1.19 10.09
N VAL A 92 2.62 0.55 11.06
CA VAL A 92 1.15 0.51 11.13
C VAL A 92 0.68 1.68 11.98
N ILE A 93 0.02 2.65 11.34
CA ILE A 93 -0.46 3.87 12.01
C ILE A 93 -1.82 3.66 12.66
N ASP A 94 -2.74 3.03 11.93
CA ASP A 94 -4.08 2.69 12.41
C ASP A 94 -4.47 1.33 11.85
N MET A 95 -5.24 0.57 12.61
CA MET A 95 -5.79 -0.71 12.19
C MET A 95 -7.13 -0.93 12.88
N LYS A 96 -8.16 -1.22 12.07
CA LYS A 96 -9.52 -1.50 12.52
C LYS A 96 -9.97 -2.82 11.93
N ILE A 97 -10.51 -3.67 12.79
CA ILE A 97 -11.26 -4.85 12.37
C ILE A 97 -12.69 -4.38 12.15
N LYS A 98 -13.24 -4.63 10.96
CA LYS A 98 -14.65 -4.34 10.65
C LYS A 98 -15.50 -5.49 11.16
N ASP A 99 -16.55 -5.14 11.89
CA ASP A 99 -17.53 -6.08 12.48
C ASP A 99 -18.43 -6.71 11.40
#